data_AF-A0AAP8G8T5-F1
#
_entry.id   AF-A0AAP8G8T5-F1
#
_cell.length_a   1.000
_cell.length_b   1.000
_cell.length_c   1.000
_cell.angle_alpha   90.00
_cell.angle_beta   90.00
_cell.angle_gamma   90.00
#
_symmetry.space_group_name_H-M   'P 1'
#
loop_
_entity.id
_entity.type
_entity.pdbx_description
1 polymer ?
#
loop_
_entity_poly.entity_id
_entity_poly.type
_entity_poly.pdbx_seq_one_letter_code
_entity_poly.pdbx_strand_id
1 'polypeptide(L)'
;MPDSLPPTLSGAARMLCSAYPGGMPDSAYFAVLDLLYEHFSDRNLAELMAAVTAKDAATVFNDIHACASSKREPSAIAAVGNLLARHGLHAVCAGD
;
A
#
# COMPACT_ATOMS: atom_id res chain seq x y z
N MET A 1 -4.75 -3.27 18.81
CA MET A 1 -3.29 -3.05 18.95
C MET A 1 -2.66 -3.28 17.58
N PRO A 2 -1.77 -2.42 17.07
CA PRO A 2 -1.23 -2.53 15.71
C PRO A 2 -0.08 -3.56 15.59
N ASP A 3 -0.14 -4.64 16.39
CA ASP A 3 0.97 -5.58 16.63
C ASP A 3 0.90 -6.86 15.79
N SER A 4 0.13 -6.87 14.71
CA SER A 4 -0.11 -8.09 13.91
C SER A 4 0.39 -8.00 12.47
N LEU A 5 1.17 -6.97 12.13
CA LEU A 5 1.84 -6.93 10.83
C LEU A 5 3.09 -7.81 10.88
N PRO A 6 3.21 -8.81 9.98
CA PRO A 6 4.41 -9.60 9.90
C PRO A 6 5.63 -8.70 9.65
N PRO A 7 6.82 -9.09 10.15
CA PRO A 7 8.03 -8.27 10.08
C PRO A 7 8.43 -7.93 8.63
N THR A 8 8.03 -8.76 7.67
CA THR A 8 8.18 -8.53 6.22
C THR A 8 7.41 -7.31 5.71
N LEU A 9 6.26 -6.99 6.33
CA LEU A 9 5.41 -5.86 5.96
C LEU A 9 5.70 -4.61 6.80
N SER A 10 6.33 -4.75 7.98
CA SER A 10 6.71 -3.64 8.83
C SER A 10 7.64 -2.63 8.12
N GLY A 11 8.52 -3.11 7.25
CA GLY A 11 9.37 -2.25 6.41
C GLY A 11 8.55 -1.39 5.44
N ALA A 12 7.60 -2.02 4.74
CA ALA A 12 6.67 -1.33 3.84
C ALA A 12 5.81 -0.29 4.58
N ALA A 13 5.28 -0.65 5.74
CA ALA A 13 4.42 0.22 6.54
C ALA A 13 5.17 1.48 6.97
N ARG A 14 6.40 1.31 7.45
CA ARG A 14 7.26 2.43 7.86
C ARG A 14 7.64 3.33 6.69
N MET A 15 7.90 2.74 5.52
CA MET A 15 8.18 3.49 4.30
C MET A 15 6.97 4.35 3.90
N LEU A 16 5.77 3.75 3.88
CA LEU A 16 4.53 4.44 3.53
C LEU A 16 4.20 5.56 4.52
N CYS A 17 4.38 5.31 5.81
CA CYS A 17 4.21 6.32 6.85
C CYS A 17 5.21 7.49 6.68
N SER A 18 6.43 7.21 6.21
CA SER A 18 7.43 8.25 5.89
C SER A 18 7.11 9.02 4.61
N ALA A 19 6.50 8.37 3.60
CA ALA A 19 6.07 9.02 2.37
C ALA A 19 4.81 9.87 2.58
N TYR A 20 3.94 9.48 3.51
CA TYR A 20 2.67 10.14 3.83
C TYR A 20 2.55 10.45 5.33
N PRO A 21 3.39 11.34 5.89
CA PRO A 21 3.40 11.63 7.33
C PRO A 21 2.10 12.31 7.81
N GLY A 22 1.34 12.95 6.92
CA GLY A 22 0.06 13.59 7.21
C GLY A 22 -1.16 12.70 6.93
N GLY A 23 -0.96 11.42 6.62
CA GLY A 23 -2.01 10.53 6.13
C GLY A 23 -2.07 10.46 4.61
N MET A 24 -2.58 9.34 4.12
CA MET A 24 -2.63 9.03 2.69
C MET A 24 -3.92 9.60 2.06
N PRO A 25 -3.84 10.45 1.03
CA PRO A 25 -5.02 10.95 0.34
C PRO A 25 -5.68 9.85 -0.49
N ASP A 26 -7.00 9.89 -0.69
CA ASP A 26 -7.75 8.88 -1.44
C ASP A 26 -7.25 8.69 -2.88
N SER A 27 -6.80 9.77 -3.54
CA SER A 27 -6.18 9.70 -4.87
C SER A 27 -4.88 8.90 -4.90
N ALA A 28 -4.12 8.89 -3.78
CA ALA A 28 -2.93 8.05 -3.65
C ALA A 28 -3.28 6.65 -3.16
N TYR A 29 -4.31 6.50 -2.31
CA TYR A 29 -4.71 5.23 -1.73
C TYR A 29 -4.91 4.12 -2.77
N PHE A 30 -5.75 4.38 -3.78
CA PHE A 30 -6.02 3.39 -4.83
C PHE A 30 -4.82 3.13 -5.75
N ALA A 31 -3.96 4.13 -5.95
CA ALA A 31 -2.74 4.00 -6.72
C ALA A 31 -1.67 3.17 -5.97
N VAL A 32 -1.55 3.35 -4.65
CA VAL A 32 -0.70 2.51 -3.79
C VAL A 32 -1.22 1.08 -3.77
N LEU A 33 -2.55 0.90 -3.65
CA LEU A 33 -3.15 -0.43 -3.72
C LEU A 33 -2.78 -1.15 -5.00
N ASP A 34 -2.90 -0.50 -6.17
CA ASP A 34 -2.57 -1.13 -7.46
C ASP A 34 -1.10 -1.50 -7.56
N LEU A 35 -0.24 -0.55 -7.19
CA LEU A 35 1.21 -0.72 -7.31
C LEU A 35 1.71 -1.86 -6.42
N LEU A 36 1.21 -1.93 -5.19
CA LEU A 36 1.61 -2.96 -4.25
C LEU A 36 0.88 -4.29 -4.50
N TYR A 37 -0.25 -4.29 -5.20
CA TYR A 37 -0.97 -5.51 -5.61
C TYR A 37 -0.09 -6.44 -6.43
N GLU A 38 0.80 -5.89 -7.26
CA GLU A 38 1.72 -6.68 -8.09
C GLU A 38 2.81 -7.39 -7.26
N HIS A 39 3.06 -6.91 -6.03
CA HIS A 39 4.15 -7.39 -5.17
C HIS A 39 3.66 -8.16 -3.92
N PHE A 40 2.44 -7.89 -3.45
CA PHE A 40 1.88 -8.46 -2.23
C PHE A 40 0.54 -9.15 -2.51
N SER A 41 0.29 -10.29 -1.86
CA SER A 41 -1.03 -10.93 -1.88
C SER A 41 -2.10 -10.02 -1.27
N ASP A 42 -3.37 -10.18 -1.69
CA ASP A 42 -4.50 -9.35 -1.29
C ASP A 42 -4.58 -9.19 0.24
N ARG A 43 -4.35 -10.28 0.98
CA ARG A 43 -4.35 -10.29 2.45
C ARG A 43 -3.22 -9.47 3.06
N ASN A 44 -1.99 -9.61 2.53
CA ASN A 44 -0.83 -8.86 3.03
C ASN A 44 -0.99 -7.37 2.73
N LEU A 45 -1.49 -7.03 1.54
CA LEU A 45 -1.79 -5.67 1.16
C LEU A 45 -2.88 -5.06 2.05
N ALA A 46 -3.95 -5.81 2.34
CA ALA A 46 -5.02 -5.38 3.22
C ALA A 46 -4.52 -5.04 4.62
N GLU A 47 -3.72 -5.92 5.23
CA GLU A 47 -3.14 -5.71 6.56
C GLU A 47 -2.19 -4.51 6.58
N LEU A 48 -1.34 -4.36 5.56
CA LEU A 48 -0.40 -3.26 5.42
C LEU A 48 -1.12 -1.91 5.35
N MET A 49 -2.12 -1.83 4.48
CA MET A 49 -2.89 -0.61 4.26
C MET A 49 -3.76 -0.28 5.45
N ALA A 50 -4.35 -1.28 6.11
CA ALA A 50 -5.12 -1.11 7.33
C ALA A 50 -4.28 -0.42 8.42
N ALA A 51 -3.04 -0.86 8.63
CA ALA A 51 -2.17 -0.24 9.63
C ALA A 51 -1.71 1.17 9.26
N VAL A 52 -1.43 1.43 7.98
CA VAL A 52 -0.97 2.76 7.52
C VAL A 52 -2.10 3.77 7.51
N THR A 53 -3.29 3.36 7.08
CA THR A 53 -4.47 4.25 6.95
C THR A 53 -5.34 4.27 8.21
N ALA A 54 -5.00 3.47 9.22
CA ALA A 54 -5.82 3.20 10.40
C ALA A 54 -7.26 2.74 10.05
N LYS A 55 -7.44 2.13 8.87
CA LYS A 55 -8.69 1.52 8.42
C LYS A 55 -8.77 0.06 8.86
N ASP A 56 -9.97 -0.49 8.81
CA ASP A 56 -10.18 -1.91 9.07
C ASP A 56 -9.69 -2.76 7.89
N ALA A 57 -8.98 -3.87 8.16
CA ALA A 57 -8.45 -4.74 7.12
C ALA A 57 -9.55 -5.33 6.23
N ALA A 58 -10.74 -5.59 6.79
CA ALA A 58 -11.89 -6.05 6.01
C ALA A 58 -12.37 -4.99 5.01
N THR A 59 -12.33 -3.70 5.38
CA THR A 59 -12.65 -2.59 4.48
C THR A 59 -11.63 -2.50 3.36
N VAL A 60 -10.33 -2.51 3.69
CA VAL A 60 -9.28 -2.44 2.66
C VAL A 60 -9.32 -3.64 1.72
N PHE A 61 -9.60 -4.84 2.24
CA PHE A 61 -9.75 -6.04 1.41
C PHE A 61 -10.89 -5.90 0.40
N ASN A 62 -12.04 -5.36 0.83
CA ASN A 62 -13.14 -5.07 -0.08
C ASN A 62 -12.76 -4.00 -1.12
N ASP A 63 -12.06 -2.94 -0.68
CA ASP A 63 -11.55 -1.90 -1.58
C ASP A 63 -10.59 -2.48 -2.62
N ILE A 64 -9.68 -3.38 -2.25
CA ILE A 64 -8.76 -4.07 -3.17
C ILE A 64 -9.55 -4.82 -4.24
N HIS A 65 -10.56 -5.59 -3.86
CA HIS A 65 -11.42 -6.32 -4.81
C HIS A 65 -12.19 -5.36 -5.74
N ALA A 66 -12.77 -4.29 -5.21
CA ALA A 66 -13.46 -3.28 -6.00
C ALA A 66 -12.51 -2.56 -6.96
N CYS A 67 -11.28 -2.32 -6.51
CA CYS A 67 -10.25 -1.67 -7.28
C CYS A 67 -9.69 -2.57 -8.38
N ALA A 68 -9.53 -3.87 -8.14
CA ALA A 68 -9.09 -4.84 -9.14
C ALA A 68 -10.06 -4.92 -10.33
N SER A 69 -11.36 -4.69 -10.09
CA SER A 69 -12.37 -4.62 -11.16
C SER A 69 -12.39 -3.27 -11.91
N SER A 70 -11.77 -2.23 -11.36
CA SER A 70 -11.84 -0.86 -11.88
C SER A 70 -10.54 -0.45 -12.54
N LYS A 71 -10.59 -0.04 -13.81
CA LYS A 71 -9.40 0.41 -14.55
C LYS A 71 -8.89 1.71 -13.94
N ARG A 72 -7.67 1.69 -13.39
CA ARG A 72 -7.04 2.85 -12.76
C ARG A 72 -6.25 3.69 -13.75
N GLU A 73 -6.17 4.98 -13.44
CA GLU A 73 -5.40 5.95 -14.21
C GLU A 73 -3.89 5.67 -14.06
N PRO A 74 -3.19 5.27 -15.14
CA PRO A 74 -1.78 4.85 -15.08
C PRO A 74 -0.85 5.99 -14.63
N SER A 75 -1.25 7.24 -14.86
CA SER A 75 -0.49 8.42 -14.44
C SER A 75 -0.42 8.55 -12.91
N ALA A 76 -1.49 8.20 -12.20
CA ALA A 76 -1.51 8.26 -10.73
C ALA A 76 -0.62 7.16 -10.12
N ILE A 77 -0.67 5.95 -10.69
CA ILE A 77 0.18 4.82 -10.29
C ILE A 77 1.66 5.16 -10.49
N ALA A 78 2.01 5.73 -11.64
CA ALA A 78 3.40 6.12 -11.94
C ALA A 78 3.92 7.21 -10.98
N ALA A 79 3.11 8.20 -10.64
CA ALA A 79 3.49 9.26 -9.71
C ALA A 79 3.76 8.70 -8.29
N VAL A 80 2.87 7.83 -7.81
CA VAL A 80 3.01 7.16 -6.51
C VAL A 80 4.20 6.21 -6.50
N GLY A 81 4.41 5.44 -7.58
CA GLY A 81 5.57 4.57 -7.73
C GLY A 81 6.90 5.33 -7.65
N ASN A 82 7.00 6.47 -8.33
CA ASN A 82 8.20 7.30 -8.27
C ASN A 82 8.41 7.89 -6.86
N LEU A 83 7.35 8.35 -6.19
CA LEU A 83 7.44 8.80 -4.80
C LEU A 83 7.96 7.68 -3.89
N LEU A 84 7.33 6.51 -3.92
CA LEU A 84 7.69 5.37 -3.09
C LEU A 84 9.11 4.86 -3.38
N ALA A 85 9.53 4.87 -4.65
CA ALA A 85 10.90 4.52 -5.04
C ALA A 85 11.95 5.39 -4.34
N ARG A 86 11.69 6.69 -4.17
CA ARG A 86 12.57 7.61 -3.44
C ARG A 86 12.63 7.33 -1.94
N HIS A 87 11.62 6.66 -1.40
CA HIS A 87 11.53 6.27 0.01
C HIS A 87 12.03 4.83 0.28
N GLY A 88 12.42 4.08 -0.76
CA GLY A 88 12.99 2.75 -0.61
C GLY A 88 12.10 1.59 -1.06
N LEU A 89 11.15 1.82 -1.98
CA LEU A 89 10.25 0.78 -2.50
C LEU A 89 11.02 -0.45 -3.01
N HIS A 90 12.18 -0.25 -3.64
CA HIS A 90 13.04 -1.35 -4.08
C HIS A 90 13.48 -2.28 -2.95
N ALA A 91 13.74 -1.78 -1.74
CA ALA A 91 14.12 -2.62 -0.60
C ALA A 91 12.96 -3.45 -0.05
N VAL A 92 11.73 -2.99 -0.29
CA VAL A 92 10.49 -3.63 0.17
C VAL A 92 9.96 -4.62 -0.87
N CYS A 93 10.11 -4.32 -2.16
CA CYS A 93 9.71 -5.22 -3.25
C CYS A 93 10.75 -6.30 -3.57
N ALA A 94 12.01 -6.15 -3.15
CA ALA A 94 13.08 -7.15 -3.39
C ALA A 94 13.09 -8.32 -2.38
N GLY A 95 11.94 -8.69 -1.83
CA GLY A 95 11.81 -9.79 -0.87
C GLY A 95 11.63 -11.15 -1.54
N ASP A 96 12.76 -11.77 -1.87
CA ASP A 96 13.05 -13.14 -2.41
C ASP A 96 12.57 -13.47 -3.84
#